data_AF-A0A926XLQ0-F1
#
_entry.id   AF-A0A926XLQ0-F1
#
_cell.length_a   1.000
_cell.length_b   1.000
_cell.length_c   1.000
_cell.angle_alpha   90.00
_cell.angle_beta   90.00
_cell.angle_gamma   90.00
#
_symmetry.space_group_name_H-M   'P 1'
#
loop_
_entity.id
_entity.type
_entity.pdbx_description
1 polymer ?
#
loop_
_entity_poly.entity_id
_entity_poly.type
_entity_poly.pdbx_seq_one_letter_code
_entity_poly.pdbx_strand_id
1 'polypeptide(L)'
;MHDRSHFERNSASPQRNTSSRWQLLHLWSIAALLLIGTTGLGTKWLFRHWSASSCQTILPMTSDSERLYCIQVAAESGDLEALLGAIDLVGSWDKSHPLYVEGQTLLRDWSSMLFNLAQHQLNTGRLEAALDLTDKIPVKSPLYPEARLAIAAWQQEWQRGEQTVAQFETALQHREWKAAMKQIEGFSTFKIDYWRKQRAIELLTRLGKEKEATTTLQMARDLAQTPNSESLAEAIALAKKVDSSTYVGREAKSAQTLWSRTLLQMTAERLQQEDYAGAIATAKAIPQGDALYQEAQDWIALSRASESAQKNDVKAILLALETVRKIDPHSPLFAQAQTRVQVWQAKIQG
;
A
#
# COMPACT_ATOMS: atom_id res chain seq x y z
N MET A 1 -62.57 -51.40 -18.42
CA MET A 1 -62.16 -50.35 -17.47
C MET A 1 -60.70 -50.58 -17.14
N HIS A 2 -59.91 -49.50 -17.16
CA HIS A 2 -58.46 -49.49 -17.08
C HIS A 2 -57.93 -50.18 -15.80
N ASP A 3 -56.86 -50.97 -15.92
CA ASP A 3 -55.85 -51.02 -14.86
C ASP A 3 -54.45 -51.39 -15.39
N ARG A 4 -53.46 -50.80 -14.73
CA ARG A 4 -52.02 -50.79 -14.98
C ARG A 4 -51.36 -52.11 -14.59
N SER A 5 -50.20 -52.42 -15.19
CA SER A 5 -48.88 -52.49 -14.49
C SER A 5 -47.87 -53.40 -15.20
N HIS A 6 -46.60 -53.04 -14.99
CA HIS A 6 -45.35 -53.60 -15.52
C HIS A 6 -45.13 -55.10 -15.25
N PHE A 7 -44.43 -55.80 -16.16
CA PHE A 7 -43.20 -56.54 -15.81
C PHE A 7 -42.38 -56.99 -17.04
N GLU A 8 -41.10 -57.21 -16.76
CA GLU A 8 -39.92 -57.46 -17.60
C GLU A 8 -39.96 -58.63 -18.59
N ARG A 9 -39.10 -58.56 -19.62
CA ARG A 9 -38.43 -59.77 -20.16
C ARG A 9 -37.09 -59.46 -20.83
N ASN A 10 -36.06 -60.14 -20.32
CA ASN A 10 -34.71 -60.26 -20.85
C ASN A 10 -34.67 -60.79 -22.29
N SER A 11 -33.69 -60.33 -23.08
CA SER A 11 -33.12 -61.10 -24.20
C SER A 11 -31.63 -60.81 -24.36
N ALA A 12 -30.86 -61.89 -24.44
CA ALA A 12 -29.40 -61.93 -24.54
C ALA A 12 -28.91 -61.81 -25.99
N SER A 13 -27.67 -61.34 -26.20
CA SER A 13 -26.85 -61.67 -27.38
C SER A 13 -25.33 -61.50 -27.09
N PRO A 14 -24.43 -62.19 -27.82
CA PRO A 14 -23.17 -62.71 -27.27
C PRO A 14 -21.90 -61.91 -27.61
N GLN A 15 -20.86 -62.12 -26.79
CA GLN A 15 -19.50 -61.62 -26.93
C GLN A 15 -18.73 -62.26 -28.11
N ARG A 16 -17.93 -61.45 -28.83
CA ARG A 16 -16.80 -61.90 -29.65
C ARG A 16 -15.53 -61.09 -29.35
N ASN A 17 -14.48 -61.82 -29.03
CA ASN A 17 -13.18 -61.40 -28.49
C ASN A 17 -12.23 -60.94 -29.62
N THR A 18 -11.65 -59.73 -29.52
CA THR A 18 -10.69 -59.16 -30.50
C THR A 18 -9.52 -58.46 -29.80
N SER A 19 -8.67 -59.20 -29.07
CA SER A 19 -7.52 -58.60 -28.36
C SER A 19 -6.13 -58.92 -28.93
N SER A 20 -5.99 -59.73 -29.98
CA SER A 20 -4.66 -60.24 -30.40
C SER A 20 -4.03 -59.57 -31.63
N ARG A 21 -4.77 -58.80 -32.44
CA ARG A 21 -4.23 -58.18 -33.68
C ARG A 21 -3.69 -56.74 -33.52
N TRP A 22 -4.04 -56.06 -32.43
CA TRP A 22 -3.61 -54.67 -32.19
C TRP A 22 -2.25 -54.55 -31.48
N GLN A 23 -1.80 -55.58 -30.77
CA GLN A 23 -0.53 -55.54 -30.03
C GLN A 23 0.73 -55.67 -30.93
N LEU A 24 0.60 -56.32 -32.10
CA LEU A 24 1.72 -56.50 -33.04
C LEU A 24 1.97 -55.29 -33.97
N LEU A 25 0.97 -54.42 -34.18
CA LEU A 25 1.10 -53.20 -35.00
C LEU A 25 1.79 -52.04 -34.25
N HIS A 26 1.71 -51.99 -32.92
CA HIS A 26 2.37 -50.97 -32.12
C HIS A 26 3.89 -51.21 -31.96
N LEU A 27 4.36 -52.46 -32.06
CA LEU A 27 5.79 -52.76 -31.90
C LEU A 27 6.62 -52.39 -33.15
N TRP A 28 6.05 -52.43 -34.35
CA TRP A 28 6.76 -52.05 -35.58
C TRP A 28 6.83 -50.54 -35.82
N SER A 29 5.85 -49.77 -35.34
CA SER A 29 5.86 -48.30 -35.46
C SER A 29 6.89 -47.65 -34.53
N ILE A 30 7.19 -48.26 -33.37
CA ILE A 30 8.24 -47.77 -32.44
C ILE A 30 9.65 -48.03 -32.99
N ALA A 31 9.87 -49.15 -33.70
CA ALA A 31 11.18 -49.48 -34.27
C ALA A 31 11.56 -48.61 -35.50
N ALA A 32 10.57 -48.19 -36.31
CA ALA A 32 10.82 -47.34 -37.48
C ALA A 32 11.11 -45.86 -37.12
N LEU A 33 10.68 -45.40 -35.95
CA LEU A 33 10.90 -44.03 -35.46
C LEU A 33 12.30 -43.81 -34.85
N LEU A 34 13.08 -44.86 -34.62
CA LEU A 34 14.41 -44.77 -34.01
C LEU A 34 15.58 -44.69 -35.00
N LEU A 35 15.34 -44.79 -36.32
CA LEU A 35 16.42 -44.81 -37.34
C LEU A 35 16.43 -43.62 -38.33
N ILE A 36 15.50 -42.65 -38.21
CA ILE A 36 15.45 -41.45 -39.08
C ILE A 36 15.66 -40.14 -38.27
N GLY A 37 16.09 -40.23 -37.01
CA GLY A 37 16.09 -39.11 -36.07
C GLY A 37 17.39 -38.33 -35.84
N THR A 38 18.50 -38.60 -36.54
CA THR A 38 19.83 -38.07 -36.13
C THR A 38 20.51 -37.08 -37.07
N THR A 39 19.95 -36.75 -38.24
CA THR A 39 20.59 -35.78 -39.16
C THR A 39 20.09 -34.32 -39.02
N GLY A 40 19.05 -34.06 -38.21
CA GLY A 40 18.46 -32.72 -38.06
C GLY A 40 18.83 -31.93 -36.80
N LEU A 41 19.32 -32.59 -35.75
CA LEU A 41 19.58 -31.93 -34.45
C LEU A 41 21.05 -31.50 -34.27
N GLY A 42 21.98 -32.08 -35.03
CA GLY A 42 23.40 -31.71 -34.98
C GLY A 42 23.70 -30.32 -35.53
N THR A 43 22.95 -29.87 -36.55
CA THR A 43 23.20 -28.57 -37.21
C THR A 43 22.82 -27.39 -36.31
N LYS A 44 21.65 -27.41 -35.66
CA LYS A 44 21.23 -26.33 -34.74
C LYS A 44 22.05 -26.24 -33.45
N TRP A 45 22.58 -27.36 -32.96
CA TRP A 45 23.44 -27.38 -31.77
C TRP A 45 24.85 -26.83 -32.07
N LEU A 46 25.40 -27.18 -33.24
CA LEU A 46 26.69 -26.66 -33.71
C LEU A 46 26.66 -25.14 -33.97
N PHE A 47 25.59 -24.60 -34.58
CA PHE A 47 25.50 -23.16 -34.81
C PHE A 47 25.25 -22.33 -33.53
N ARG A 48 24.62 -22.90 -32.49
CA ARG A 48 24.33 -22.18 -31.24
C ARG A 48 25.47 -22.25 -30.21
N HIS A 49 26.34 -23.25 -30.26
CA HIS A 49 27.48 -23.39 -29.34
C HIS A 49 28.80 -22.84 -29.90
N TRP A 50 28.94 -22.65 -31.22
CA TRP A 50 30.21 -22.23 -31.82
C TRP A 50 30.47 -20.72 -31.79
N SER A 51 29.45 -19.88 -31.54
CA SER A 51 29.60 -18.41 -31.62
C SER A 51 29.97 -17.70 -30.32
N ALA A 52 29.75 -18.31 -29.15
CA ALA A 52 29.96 -17.63 -27.86
C ALA A 52 31.39 -17.81 -27.30
N SER A 53 32.11 -18.87 -27.68
CA SER A 53 33.48 -19.11 -27.19
C SER A 53 34.54 -18.25 -27.87
N SER A 54 34.27 -17.73 -29.09
CA SER A 54 35.20 -16.84 -29.81
C SER A 54 35.27 -15.44 -29.20
N CYS A 55 34.19 -14.95 -28.56
CA CYS A 55 34.13 -13.60 -28.00
C CYS A 55 34.72 -13.45 -26.59
N GLN A 56 35.26 -14.52 -26.00
CA GLN A 56 35.88 -14.49 -24.67
C GLN A 56 37.28 -13.85 -24.65
N THR A 57 37.96 -13.77 -25.80
CA THR A 57 39.31 -13.17 -25.90
C THR A 57 39.44 -12.34 -27.18
N ILE A 58 39.18 -11.02 -27.10
CA ILE A 58 39.47 -10.11 -28.22
C ILE A 58 40.99 -9.94 -28.30
N LEU A 59 41.61 -10.54 -29.31
CA LEU A 59 43.05 -10.42 -29.55
C LEU A 59 43.37 -9.08 -30.23
N PRO A 60 44.58 -8.52 -30.03
CA PRO A 60 44.98 -7.27 -30.68
C PRO A 60 44.97 -7.33 -32.22
N MET A 61 45.00 -8.53 -32.81
CA MET A 61 44.97 -8.76 -34.27
C MET A 61 43.57 -9.12 -34.81
N THR A 62 42.53 -9.13 -33.96
CA THR A 62 41.15 -9.41 -34.37
C THR A 62 40.64 -8.34 -35.33
N SER A 63 40.04 -8.75 -36.46
CA SER A 63 39.47 -7.84 -37.46
C SER A 63 38.36 -6.96 -36.88
N ASP A 64 38.16 -5.75 -37.43
CA ASP A 64 37.12 -4.83 -36.95
C ASP A 64 35.71 -5.44 -37.05
N SER A 65 35.45 -6.29 -38.05
CA SER A 65 34.17 -7.00 -38.20
C SER A 65 33.95 -8.04 -37.09
N GLU A 66 35.00 -8.77 -36.70
CA GLU A 66 34.91 -9.76 -35.61
C GLU A 66 34.79 -9.07 -34.24
N ARG A 67 35.45 -7.93 -34.05
CA ARG A 67 35.26 -7.08 -32.86
C ARG A 67 33.83 -6.54 -32.77
N LEU A 68 33.31 -6.01 -33.89
CA LEU A 68 31.95 -5.50 -33.96
C LEU A 68 30.91 -6.57 -33.63
N TYR A 69 31.09 -7.78 -34.17
CA TYR A 69 30.24 -8.94 -33.87
C TYR A 69 30.20 -9.25 -32.37
N CYS A 70 31.36 -9.35 -31.71
CA CYS A 70 31.41 -9.68 -30.29
C CYS A 70 30.79 -8.61 -29.40
N ILE A 71 30.96 -7.34 -29.77
CA ILE A 71 30.38 -6.21 -29.06
C ILE A 71 28.87 -6.17 -29.24
N GLN A 72 28.36 -6.52 -30.43
CA GLN A 72 26.93 -6.66 -30.65
C GLN A 72 26.33 -7.75 -29.75
N VAL A 73 26.96 -8.92 -29.69
CA VAL A 73 26.52 -10.00 -28.79
C VAL A 73 26.49 -9.55 -27.33
N ALA A 74 27.50 -8.77 -26.90
CA ALA A 74 27.56 -8.22 -25.55
C ALA A 74 26.45 -7.18 -25.30
N ALA A 75 26.20 -6.27 -26.24
CA ALA A 75 25.15 -5.25 -26.13
C ALA A 75 23.74 -5.86 -26.05
N GLU A 76 23.50 -6.97 -26.75
CA GLU A 76 22.22 -7.69 -26.76
C GLU A 76 22.03 -8.60 -25.53
N SER A 77 23.02 -8.71 -24.65
CA SER A 77 22.95 -9.56 -23.44
C SER A 77 21.99 -9.04 -22.36
N GLY A 78 21.58 -7.78 -22.46
CA GLY A 78 20.80 -7.09 -21.43
C GLY A 78 21.64 -6.43 -20.33
N ASP A 79 22.97 -6.57 -20.40
CA ASP A 79 23.89 -5.85 -19.52
C ASP A 79 24.04 -4.38 -19.97
N LEU A 80 23.72 -3.44 -19.06
CA LEU A 80 23.73 -2.01 -19.37
C LEU A 80 25.14 -1.49 -19.66
N GLU A 81 26.15 -1.96 -18.93
CA GLU A 81 27.53 -1.51 -19.12
C GLU A 81 28.07 -1.98 -20.47
N ALA A 82 27.79 -3.23 -20.86
CA ALA A 82 28.11 -3.76 -22.19
C ALA A 82 27.42 -2.96 -23.30
N LEU A 83 26.14 -2.61 -23.13
CA LEU A 83 25.40 -1.77 -24.08
C LEU A 83 26.03 -0.37 -24.22
N LEU A 84 26.37 0.27 -23.10
CA LEU A 84 27.00 1.59 -23.10
C LEU A 84 28.40 1.55 -23.72
N GLY A 85 29.20 0.52 -23.43
CA GLY A 85 30.50 0.32 -24.06
C GLY A 85 30.40 0.12 -25.57
N ALA A 86 29.38 -0.62 -26.04
CA ALA A 86 29.11 -0.80 -27.46
C ALA A 86 28.76 0.53 -28.16
N ILE A 87 27.86 1.30 -27.53
CA ILE A 87 27.44 2.64 -28.02
C ILE A 87 28.63 3.59 -28.08
N ASP A 88 29.47 3.63 -27.05
CA ASP A 88 30.64 4.52 -26.99
C ASP A 88 31.65 4.20 -28.10
N LEU A 89 31.97 2.91 -28.27
CA LEU A 89 32.92 2.49 -29.30
C LEU A 89 32.43 2.87 -30.71
N VAL A 90 31.22 2.44 -31.09
CA VAL A 90 30.70 2.69 -32.43
C VAL A 90 30.35 4.18 -32.63
N GLY A 91 29.94 4.86 -31.57
CA GLY A 91 29.73 6.30 -31.55
C GLY A 91 31.00 7.10 -31.81
N SER A 92 32.18 6.56 -31.49
CA SER A 92 33.46 7.23 -31.75
C SER A 92 33.84 7.27 -33.22
N TRP A 93 33.35 6.34 -34.05
CA TRP A 93 33.74 6.18 -35.46
C TRP A 93 33.44 7.42 -36.30
N ASP A 94 34.31 7.68 -37.28
CA ASP A 94 34.14 8.72 -38.29
C ASP A 94 33.66 8.12 -39.63
N LYS A 95 33.28 8.99 -40.57
CA LYS A 95 32.72 8.60 -41.88
C LYS A 95 33.69 7.80 -42.76
N SER A 96 34.99 7.84 -42.49
CA SER A 96 36.01 7.09 -43.21
C SER A 96 36.19 5.66 -42.69
N HIS A 97 35.61 5.33 -41.53
CA HIS A 97 35.66 3.98 -40.97
C HIS A 97 35.01 2.96 -41.93
N PRO A 98 35.66 1.83 -42.25
CA PRO A 98 35.13 0.86 -43.21
C PRO A 98 33.74 0.32 -42.87
N LEU A 99 33.44 0.20 -41.58
CA LEU A 99 32.15 -0.27 -41.06
C LEU A 99 31.22 0.87 -40.62
N TYR A 100 31.45 2.12 -41.04
CA TYR A 100 30.66 3.27 -40.58
C TYR A 100 29.15 3.12 -40.79
N VAL A 101 28.73 2.66 -41.99
CA VAL A 101 27.30 2.51 -42.31
C VAL A 101 26.64 1.45 -41.44
N GLU A 102 27.28 0.30 -41.27
CA GLU A 102 26.80 -0.78 -40.39
C GLU A 102 26.77 -0.33 -38.92
N GLY A 103 27.83 0.36 -38.48
CA GLY A 103 27.91 0.95 -37.15
C GLY A 103 26.80 1.97 -36.88
N GLN A 104 26.42 2.80 -37.84
CA GLN A 104 25.31 3.75 -37.67
C GLN A 104 23.94 3.06 -37.51
N THR A 105 23.74 1.91 -38.15
CA THR A 105 22.55 1.08 -37.94
C THR A 105 22.54 0.51 -36.53
N LEU A 106 23.64 -0.14 -36.11
CA LEU A 106 23.78 -0.70 -34.76
C LEU A 106 23.65 0.36 -33.68
N LEU A 107 24.25 1.54 -33.88
CA LEU A 107 24.18 2.66 -32.97
C LEU A 107 22.74 3.15 -32.78
N ARG A 108 21.92 3.19 -33.84
CA ARG A 108 20.49 3.50 -33.74
C ARG A 108 19.75 2.46 -32.91
N ASP A 109 20.00 1.18 -33.16
CA ASP A 109 19.30 0.08 -32.47
C ASP A 109 19.65 0.03 -30.98
N TRP A 110 20.94 0.15 -30.65
CA TRP A 110 21.42 0.19 -29.27
C TRP A 110 20.95 1.45 -28.53
N SER A 111 20.96 2.60 -29.19
CA SER A 111 20.37 3.83 -28.62
C SER A 111 18.87 3.66 -28.35
N SER A 112 18.15 2.91 -29.21
CA SER A 112 16.74 2.62 -29.02
C SER A 112 16.50 1.69 -27.83
N MET A 113 17.36 0.70 -27.61
CA MET A 113 17.31 -0.14 -26.40
C MET A 113 17.51 0.69 -25.12
N LEU A 114 18.50 1.57 -25.11
CA LEU A 114 18.77 2.47 -23.99
C LEU A 114 17.57 3.42 -23.74
N PHE A 115 16.99 3.97 -24.81
CA PHE A 115 15.82 4.83 -24.73
C PHE A 115 14.57 4.08 -24.22
N ASN A 116 14.36 2.82 -24.60
CA ASN A 116 13.27 1.99 -24.08
C ASN A 116 13.44 1.72 -22.57
N LEU A 117 14.67 1.49 -22.12
CA LEU A 117 14.97 1.38 -20.68
C LEU A 117 14.63 2.69 -19.96
N ALA A 118 15.01 3.84 -20.53
CA ALA A 118 14.66 5.15 -19.99
C ALA A 118 13.14 5.36 -19.89
N GLN A 119 12.37 4.99 -20.93
CA GLN A 119 10.92 5.06 -20.90
C GLN A 119 10.31 4.18 -19.81
N HIS A 120 10.87 2.99 -19.58
CA HIS A 120 10.46 2.15 -18.46
C HIS A 120 10.73 2.80 -17.10
N GLN A 121 11.90 3.45 -16.92
CA GLN A 121 12.20 4.22 -15.70
C GLN A 121 11.17 5.34 -15.49
N LEU A 122 10.88 6.11 -16.54
CA LEU A 122 9.90 7.19 -16.48
C LEU A 122 8.50 6.70 -16.10
N ASN A 123 8.03 5.62 -16.73
CA ASN A 123 6.72 5.03 -16.48
C ASN A 123 6.59 4.37 -15.09
N THR A 124 7.70 4.22 -14.38
CA THR A 124 7.75 3.74 -12.99
C THR A 124 8.03 4.86 -11.99
N GLY A 125 7.96 6.11 -12.41
CA GLY A 125 8.11 7.28 -11.55
C GLY A 125 9.55 7.70 -11.28
N ARG A 126 10.51 7.19 -12.06
CA ARG A 126 11.93 7.50 -11.93
C ARG A 126 12.37 8.42 -13.08
N LEU A 127 11.97 9.69 -13.01
CA LEU A 127 12.32 10.70 -14.02
C LEU A 127 13.83 10.84 -14.16
N GLU A 128 14.56 11.08 -13.07
CA GLU A 128 16.01 11.31 -13.10
C GLU A 128 16.75 10.15 -13.77
N ALA A 129 16.42 8.90 -13.41
CA ALA A 129 17.01 7.73 -14.05
C ALA A 129 16.69 7.65 -15.56
N ALA A 130 15.51 8.10 -15.99
CA ALA A 130 15.16 8.17 -17.41
C ALA A 130 15.97 9.25 -18.15
N LEU A 131 16.17 10.41 -17.51
CA LEU A 131 16.98 11.50 -18.05
C LEU A 131 18.44 11.06 -18.18
N ASP A 132 19.02 10.48 -17.13
CA ASP A 132 20.41 9.99 -17.11
C ASP A 132 20.69 8.96 -18.22
N LEU A 133 19.77 8.01 -18.42
CA LEU A 133 19.90 7.01 -19.49
C LEU A 133 19.78 7.64 -20.87
N THR A 134 18.88 8.61 -21.04
CA THR A 134 18.67 9.28 -22.34
C THR A 134 19.85 10.21 -22.67
N ASP A 135 20.46 10.83 -21.66
CA ASP A 135 21.64 11.69 -21.82
C ASP A 135 22.89 10.95 -22.30
N LYS A 136 22.97 9.64 -22.06
CA LYS A 136 24.04 8.76 -22.54
C LYS A 136 23.93 8.44 -24.04
N ILE A 137 22.85 8.82 -24.71
CA ILE A 137 22.73 8.66 -26.18
C ILE A 137 23.65 9.70 -26.85
N PRO A 138 24.65 9.25 -27.65
CA PRO A 138 25.65 10.16 -28.20
C PRO A 138 25.08 11.05 -29.31
N VAL A 139 25.62 12.26 -29.47
CA VAL A 139 25.26 13.23 -30.54
C VAL A 139 25.32 12.67 -31.96
N LYS A 140 26.19 11.70 -32.20
CA LYS A 140 26.34 11.01 -33.50
C LYS A 140 25.29 9.91 -33.71
N SER A 141 24.53 9.54 -32.67
CA SER A 141 23.45 8.57 -32.81
C SER A 141 22.35 9.14 -33.70
N PRO A 142 21.83 8.36 -34.65
CA PRO A 142 20.67 8.79 -35.42
C PRO A 142 19.39 9.01 -34.61
N LEU A 143 19.34 8.57 -33.34
CA LEU A 143 18.20 8.78 -32.41
C LEU A 143 18.36 10.04 -31.53
N TYR A 144 19.50 10.73 -31.62
CA TYR A 144 19.82 11.84 -30.73
C TYR A 144 18.79 12.99 -30.76
N PRO A 145 18.30 13.45 -31.93
CA PRO A 145 17.29 14.51 -31.99
C PRO A 145 15.99 14.13 -31.27
N GLU A 146 15.52 12.90 -31.46
CA GLU A 146 14.32 12.36 -30.83
C GLU A 146 14.50 12.22 -29.31
N ALA A 147 15.67 11.76 -28.87
CA ALA A 147 16.02 11.64 -27.46
C ALA A 147 15.99 12.99 -26.74
N ARG A 148 16.54 14.04 -27.37
CA ARG A 148 16.53 15.41 -26.80
C ARG A 148 15.13 16.01 -26.73
N LEU A 149 14.31 15.78 -27.74
CA LEU A 149 12.89 16.18 -27.72
C LEU A 149 12.12 15.44 -26.61
N ALA A 150 12.40 14.16 -26.40
CA ALA A 150 11.77 13.37 -25.36
C ALA A 150 12.10 13.90 -23.96
N ILE A 151 13.36 14.23 -23.67
CA ILE A 151 13.77 14.84 -22.38
C ILE A 151 12.95 16.10 -22.08
N ALA A 152 12.88 17.04 -23.02
CA ALA A 152 12.13 18.29 -22.83
C ALA A 152 10.64 18.01 -22.60
N ALA A 153 10.05 17.07 -23.34
CA ALA A 153 8.65 16.69 -23.17
C ALA A 153 8.37 16.02 -21.81
N TRP A 154 9.27 15.14 -21.35
CA TRP A 154 9.15 14.44 -20.08
C TRP A 154 9.24 15.41 -18.90
N GLN A 155 10.20 16.33 -18.91
CA GLN A 155 10.35 17.34 -17.87
C GLN A 155 9.12 18.25 -17.79
N GLN A 156 8.62 18.71 -18.94
CA GLN A 156 7.41 19.55 -18.99
C GLN A 156 6.17 18.81 -18.45
N GLU A 157 5.99 17.54 -18.83
CA GLU A 157 4.88 16.75 -18.34
C GLU A 157 5.00 16.42 -16.85
N TRP A 158 6.22 16.18 -16.36
CA TRP A 158 6.48 15.95 -14.94
C TRP A 158 6.13 17.17 -14.09
N GLN A 159 6.59 18.36 -14.48
CA GLN A 159 6.26 19.61 -13.80
C GLN A 159 4.74 19.83 -13.74
N ARG A 160 4.03 19.54 -14.84
CA ARG A 160 2.56 19.62 -14.87
C ARG A 160 1.93 18.65 -13.88
N GLY A 161 2.44 17.42 -13.78
CA GLY A 161 1.96 16.40 -12.86
C GLY A 161 2.14 16.83 -11.40
N GLU A 162 3.31 17.36 -11.06
CA GLU A 162 3.60 17.91 -9.73
C GLU A 162 2.67 19.09 -9.38
N GLN A 163 2.40 19.98 -10.34
CA GLN A 163 1.43 21.06 -10.15
C GLN A 163 0.01 20.53 -9.90
N THR A 164 -0.44 19.52 -10.65
CA THR A 164 -1.74 18.86 -10.43
C THR A 164 -1.82 18.22 -9.04
N VAL A 165 -0.75 17.58 -8.58
CA VAL A 165 -0.65 17.06 -7.20
C VAL A 165 -0.80 18.20 -6.19
N ALA A 166 -0.08 19.32 -6.35
CA ALA A 166 -0.16 20.44 -5.42
C ALA A 166 -1.57 21.04 -5.33
N GLN A 167 -2.26 21.15 -6.47
CA GLN A 167 -3.65 21.59 -6.53
C GLN A 167 -4.60 20.60 -5.85
N PHE A 168 -4.37 19.29 -6.02
CA PHE A 168 -5.09 18.25 -5.31
C PHE A 168 -4.93 18.38 -3.80
N GLU A 169 -3.70 18.54 -3.30
CA GLU A 169 -3.42 18.67 -1.87
C GLU A 169 -4.10 19.90 -1.26
N THR A 170 -4.06 21.01 -1.97
CA THR A 170 -4.73 22.25 -1.57
C THR A 170 -6.23 22.04 -1.45
N ALA A 171 -6.87 21.47 -2.49
CA ALA A 171 -8.29 21.16 -2.47
C ALA A 171 -8.64 20.17 -1.34
N LEU A 172 -7.79 19.19 -1.08
CA LEU A 172 -7.97 18.20 -0.01
C LEU A 172 -7.94 18.86 1.37
N GLN A 173 -6.98 19.76 1.62
CA GLN A 173 -6.87 20.51 2.87
C GLN A 173 -8.10 21.40 3.14
N HIS A 174 -8.65 22.01 2.08
CA HIS A 174 -9.86 22.85 2.17
C HIS A 174 -11.16 22.04 2.10
N ARG A 175 -11.10 20.71 2.08
CA ARG A 175 -12.25 19.79 1.99
C ARG A 175 -13.08 20.00 0.72
N GLU A 176 -12.46 20.48 -0.34
CA GLU A 176 -13.07 20.72 -1.66
C GLU A 176 -13.07 19.42 -2.48
N TRP A 177 -13.84 18.42 -2.05
CA TRP A 177 -13.80 17.06 -2.61
C TRP A 177 -13.98 16.99 -4.12
N LYS A 178 -14.87 17.84 -4.67
CA LYS A 178 -15.11 17.92 -6.11
C LYS A 178 -13.91 18.50 -6.86
N ALA A 179 -13.26 19.51 -6.30
CA ALA A 179 -12.06 20.10 -6.89
C ALA A 179 -10.90 19.11 -6.84
N ALA A 180 -10.70 18.41 -5.71
CA ALA A 180 -9.69 17.36 -5.58
C ALA A 180 -9.92 16.23 -6.60
N MET A 181 -11.15 15.74 -6.73
CA MET A 181 -11.49 14.70 -7.72
C MET A 181 -11.21 15.15 -9.15
N LYS A 182 -11.55 16.40 -9.49
CA LYS A 182 -11.26 16.98 -10.81
C LYS A 182 -9.76 16.95 -11.15
N GLN A 183 -8.88 17.17 -10.16
CA GLN A 183 -7.44 17.05 -10.39
C GLN A 183 -7.02 15.61 -10.70
N ILE A 184 -7.62 14.63 -10.02
CA ILE A 184 -7.36 13.21 -10.27
C ILE A 184 -7.78 12.83 -11.70
N GLU A 185 -8.98 13.25 -12.13
CA GLU A 185 -9.51 12.99 -13.47
C GLU A 185 -8.59 13.55 -14.57
N GLY A 186 -7.95 14.70 -14.30
CA GLY A 186 -6.99 15.33 -15.18
C GLY A 186 -5.79 14.45 -15.53
N PHE A 187 -5.39 13.51 -14.65
CA PHE A 187 -4.28 12.60 -14.93
C PHE A 187 -4.52 11.69 -16.14
N SER A 188 -5.78 11.43 -16.53
CA SER A 188 -6.10 10.65 -17.73
C SER A 188 -5.50 11.22 -19.03
N THR A 189 -5.19 12.52 -19.05
CA THR A 189 -4.62 13.22 -20.21
C THR A 189 -3.10 13.13 -20.32
N PHE A 190 -2.43 12.62 -19.28
CA PHE A 190 -0.97 12.47 -19.26
C PHE A 190 -0.54 11.31 -20.16
N LYS A 191 0.64 11.40 -20.76
CA LYS A 191 1.25 10.35 -21.59
C LYS A 191 2.03 9.34 -20.76
N ILE A 192 2.64 9.76 -19.65
CA ILE A 192 3.45 8.92 -18.76
C ILE A 192 2.53 8.06 -17.88
N ASP A 193 2.80 6.75 -17.85
CA ASP A 193 1.99 5.76 -17.13
C ASP A 193 2.01 5.95 -15.61
N TYR A 194 3.13 6.41 -15.06
CA TYR A 194 3.26 6.73 -13.64
C TYR A 194 2.15 7.68 -13.17
N TRP A 195 1.92 8.77 -13.91
CA TRP A 195 0.88 9.76 -13.59
C TRP A 195 -0.53 9.17 -13.76
N ARG A 196 -0.80 8.55 -14.92
CA ARG A 196 -2.13 8.00 -15.25
C ARG A 196 -2.58 6.90 -14.30
N LYS A 197 -1.65 6.04 -13.88
CA LYS A 197 -1.96 4.79 -13.17
C LYS A 197 -1.60 4.91 -11.70
N GLN A 198 -0.31 4.98 -11.39
CA GLN A 198 0.18 4.86 -10.02
C GLN A 198 -0.25 6.07 -9.19
N ARG A 199 0.11 7.28 -9.65
CA ARG A 199 -0.18 8.49 -8.88
C ARG A 199 -1.68 8.76 -8.75
N ALA A 200 -2.46 8.58 -9.83
CA ALA A 200 -3.91 8.73 -9.76
C ALA A 200 -4.56 7.81 -8.71
N ILE A 201 -4.15 6.53 -8.62
CA ILE A 201 -4.66 5.57 -7.64
C ILE A 201 -4.26 5.97 -6.20
N GLU A 202 -3.03 6.43 -6.00
CA GLU A 202 -2.57 6.92 -4.69
C GLU A 202 -3.42 8.10 -4.22
N LEU A 203 -3.68 9.07 -5.08
CA LEU A 203 -4.49 10.25 -4.74
C LEU A 203 -5.96 9.90 -4.51
N LEU A 204 -6.52 8.95 -5.27
CA LEU A 204 -7.87 8.41 -5.00
C LEU A 204 -7.96 7.78 -3.61
N THR A 205 -6.97 6.98 -3.24
CA THR A 205 -6.88 6.36 -1.92
C THR A 205 -6.83 7.42 -0.83
N ARG A 206 -6.00 8.45 -1.02
CA ARG A 206 -5.86 9.55 -0.07
C ARG A 206 -7.15 10.37 0.07
N LEU A 207 -7.82 10.67 -1.04
CA LEU A 207 -9.10 11.36 -1.04
C LEU A 207 -10.18 10.57 -0.28
N GLY A 208 -10.24 9.25 -0.49
CA GLY A 208 -11.16 8.35 0.22
C GLY A 208 -10.94 8.41 1.73
N LYS A 209 -9.70 8.26 2.18
CA LYS A 209 -9.33 8.33 3.60
C LYS A 209 -9.73 9.66 4.25
N GLU A 210 -9.45 10.78 3.59
CA GLU A 210 -9.78 12.11 4.14
C GLU A 210 -11.30 12.33 4.24
N LYS A 211 -12.06 11.87 3.24
CA LYS A 211 -13.53 11.94 3.26
C LYS A 211 -14.13 11.08 4.36
N GLU A 212 -13.62 9.86 4.53
CA GLU A 212 -14.06 8.94 5.60
C GLU A 212 -13.77 9.54 6.97
N ALA A 213 -12.56 10.05 7.18
CA ALA A 213 -12.14 10.69 8.41
C ALA A 213 -13.00 11.92 8.75
N THR A 214 -13.23 12.78 7.76
CA THR A 214 -14.08 13.98 7.93
C THR A 214 -15.52 13.59 8.28
N THR A 215 -16.08 12.59 7.59
CA THR A 215 -17.45 12.11 7.83
C THR A 215 -17.57 11.50 9.23
N THR A 216 -16.61 10.67 9.62
CA THR A 216 -16.57 10.02 10.95
C THR A 216 -16.49 11.05 12.06
N LEU A 217 -15.64 12.07 11.90
CA LEU A 217 -15.56 13.16 12.87
C LEU A 217 -16.85 13.99 12.92
N GLN A 218 -17.51 14.21 11.79
CA GLN A 218 -18.78 14.92 11.77
C GLN A 218 -19.88 14.14 12.50
N MET A 219 -20.00 12.83 12.25
CA MET A 219 -20.93 11.95 12.97
C MET A 219 -20.67 11.98 14.49
N ALA A 220 -19.40 11.95 14.90
CA ALA A 220 -19.01 12.08 16.30
C ALA A 220 -19.46 13.43 16.89
N ARG A 221 -19.26 14.53 16.15
CA ARG A 221 -19.71 15.87 16.58
C ARG A 221 -21.22 15.96 16.69
N ASP A 222 -21.95 15.35 15.77
CA ASP A 222 -23.42 15.36 15.75
C ASP A 222 -23.99 14.63 16.98
N LEU A 223 -23.42 13.49 17.38
CA LEU A 223 -23.77 12.81 18.62
C LEU A 223 -23.50 13.71 19.84
N ALA A 224 -22.40 14.45 19.84
CA ALA A 224 -22.03 15.32 20.96
C ALA A 224 -22.82 16.64 21.06
N GLN A 225 -23.72 16.96 20.12
CA GLN A 225 -24.49 18.21 20.14
C GLN A 225 -25.45 18.31 21.34
N THR A 226 -26.01 17.18 21.78
CA THR A 226 -26.90 17.11 22.95
C THR A 226 -26.26 16.24 24.03
N PRO A 227 -25.31 16.81 24.80
CA PRO A 227 -24.38 16.03 25.60
C PRO A 227 -25.10 15.26 26.71
N ASN A 228 -25.18 13.95 26.53
CA ASN A 228 -25.48 12.97 27.56
C ASN A 228 -24.37 11.90 27.60
N SER A 229 -24.30 11.11 28.68
CA SER A 229 -23.19 10.20 28.90
C SER A 229 -23.01 9.16 27.78
N GLU A 230 -24.11 8.65 27.22
CA GLU A 230 -24.09 7.66 26.16
C GLU A 230 -23.63 8.27 24.84
N SER A 231 -24.23 9.41 24.44
CA SER A 231 -23.88 10.13 23.21
C SER A 231 -22.42 10.59 23.18
N LEU A 232 -21.87 11.05 24.30
CA LEU A 232 -20.47 11.47 24.39
C LEU A 232 -19.52 10.27 24.31
N ALA A 233 -19.87 9.14 24.94
CA ALA A 233 -19.06 7.92 24.83
C ALA A 233 -19.01 7.39 23.40
N GLU A 234 -20.14 7.40 22.69
CA GLU A 234 -20.19 7.02 21.28
C GLU A 234 -19.41 8.02 20.40
N ALA A 235 -19.55 9.32 20.65
CA ALA A 235 -18.77 10.36 19.97
C ALA A 235 -17.25 10.15 20.15
N ILE A 236 -16.80 9.86 21.37
CA ILE A 236 -15.39 9.55 21.67
C ILE A 236 -14.93 8.30 20.91
N ALA A 237 -15.75 7.25 20.89
CA ALA A 237 -15.43 6.01 20.19
C ALA A 237 -15.31 6.21 18.67
N LEU A 238 -16.17 7.05 18.07
CA LEU A 238 -16.06 7.43 16.66
C LEU A 238 -14.82 8.30 16.40
N ALA A 239 -14.58 9.34 17.21
CA ALA A 239 -13.39 10.18 17.04
C ALA A 239 -12.08 9.39 17.16
N LYS A 240 -12.03 8.35 18.00
CA LYS A 240 -10.87 7.45 18.12
C LYS A 240 -10.59 6.66 16.84
N LYS A 241 -11.60 6.40 16.00
CA LYS A 241 -11.44 5.68 14.72
C LYS A 241 -10.86 6.56 13.61
N VAL A 242 -10.85 7.89 13.79
CA VAL A 242 -10.32 8.81 12.79
C VAL A 242 -8.81 8.62 12.66
N ASP A 243 -8.35 8.35 11.44
CA ASP A 243 -6.93 8.17 11.13
C ASP A 243 -6.15 9.46 11.42
N SER A 244 -5.14 9.36 12.29
CA SER A 244 -4.29 10.49 12.71
C SER A 244 -3.47 11.14 11.58
N SER A 245 -3.28 10.45 10.45
CA SER A 245 -2.55 10.97 9.29
C SER A 245 -3.37 11.90 8.40
N THR A 246 -4.69 11.99 8.64
CA THR A 246 -5.61 12.87 7.90
C THR A 246 -5.54 14.31 8.41
N TYR A 247 -6.00 15.28 7.62
CA TYR A 247 -6.02 16.68 8.06
C TYR A 247 -6.90 16.90 9.30
N VAL A 248 -7.97 16.12 9.44
CA VAL A 248 -8.89 16.18 10.59
C VAL A 248 -8.45 15.35 11.80
N GLY A 249 -7.35 14.58 11.71
CA GLY A 249 -6.90 13.70 12.81
C GLY A 249 -6.62 14.45 14.11
N ARG A 250 -6.00 15.63 14.04
CA ARG A 250 -5.77 16.49 15.22
C ARG A 250 -7.06 17.06 15.79
N GLU A 251 -8.00 17.43 14.94
CA GLU A 251 -9.33 17.91 15.37
C GLU A 251 -10.09 16.80 16.11
N ALA A 252 -10.05 15.57 15.59
CA ALA A 252 -10.68 14.41 16.23
C ALA A 252 -10.08 14.13 17.61
N LYS A 253 -8.75 14.19 17.74
CA LYS A 253 -8.09 13.98 19.04
C LYS A 253 -8.44 15.06 20.07
N SER A 254 -8.54 16.31 19.60
CA SER A 254 -8.95 17.44 20.44
C SER A 254 -10.40 17.29 20.89
N ALA A 255 -11.30 16.90 19.98
CA ALA A 255 -12.71 16.65 20.28
C ALA A 255 -12.88 15.50 21.28
N GLN A 256 -12.17 14.38 21.10
CA GLN A 256 -12.13 13.29 22.07
C GLN A 256 -11.78 13.79 23.47
N THR A 257 -10.70 14.58 23.59
CA THR A 257 -10.24 15.08 24.89
C THR A 257 -11.29 15.98 25.53
N LEU A 258 -11.93 16.85 24.74
CA LEU A 258 -12.99 17.73 25.21
C LEU A 258 -14.19 16.93 25.75
N TRP A 259 -14.70 15.96 24.99
CA TRP A 259 -15.86 15.17 25.40
C TRP A 259 -15.57 14.27 26.59
N SER A 260 -14.37 13.69 26.67
CA SER A 260 -13.94 12.93 27.84
C SER A 260 -13.86 13.83 29.08
N ARG A 261 -13.43 15.10 28.95
CA ARG A 261 -13.48 16.07 30.05
C ARG A 261 -14.92 16.39 30.46
N THR A 262 -15.83 16.58 29.51
CA THR A 262 -17.25 16.80 29.79
C THR A 262 -17.86 15.63 30.58
N LEU A 263 -17.55 14.38 30.21
CA LEU A 263 -17.99 13.21 30.97
C LEU A 263 -17.50 13.24 32.42
N LEU A 264 -16.23 13.59 32.66
CA LEU A 264 -15.69 13.70 34.02
C LEU A 264 -16.34 14.82 34.82
N GLN A 265 -16.68 15.95 34.18
CA GLN A 265 -17.45 17.01 34.83
C GLN A 265 -18.85 16.52 35.23
N MET A 266 -19.56 15.83 34.33
CA MET A 266 -20.86 15.24 34.64
C MET A 266 -20.77 14.20 35.78
N THR A 267 -19.68 13.42 35.84
CA THR A 267 -19.41 12.53 36.96
C THR A 267 -19.26 13.30 38.27
N ALA A 268 -18.52 14.41 38.28
CA ALA A 268 -18.34 15.25 39.45
C ALA A 268 -19.68 15.83 39.95
N GLU A 269 -20.50 16.34 39.04
CA GLU A 269 -21.84 16.89 39.33
C GLU A 269 -22.76 15.84 39.95
N ARG A 270 -22.81 14.63 39.37
CA ARG A 270 -23.60 13.51 39.92
C ARG A 270 -23.11 13.08 41.30
N LEU A 271 -21.80 13.03 41.50
CA LEU A 271 -21.22 12.70 42.81
C LEU A 271 -21.58 13.75 43.88
N GLN A 272 -21.65 15.04 43.52
CA GLN A 272 -22.11 16.11 44.42
C GLN A 272 -23.60 15.98 44.77
N GLN A 273 -24.41 15.48 43.84
CA GLN A 273 -25.83 15.21 44.03
C GLN A 273 -26.11 13.88 44.77
N GLU A 274 -25.06 13.19 45.25
CA GLU A 274 -25.13 11.85 45.84
C GLU A 274 -25.68 10.76 44.91
N ASP A 275 -25.73 11.02 43.59
CA ASP A 275 -26.02 10.03 42.55
C ASP A 275 -24.75 9.22 42.24
N TYR A 276 -24.35 8.35 43.18
CA TYR A 276 -23.13 7.55 43.04
C TYR A 276 -23.20 6.57 41.86
N ALA A 277 -24.36 5.95 41.64
CA ALA A 277 -24.56 5.01 40.55
C ALA A 277 -24.40 5.71 39.18
N GLY A 278 -25.01 6.89 39.01
CA GLY A 278 -24.86 7.69 37.81
C GLY A 278 -23.45 8.27 37.62
N ALA A 279 -22.78 8.68 38.70
CA ALA A 279 -21.38 9.13 38.65
C ALA A 279 -20.45 8.01 38.12
N ILE A 280 -20.61 6.79 38.65
CA ILE A 280 -19.87 5.60 38.19
C ILE A 280 -20.21 5.29 36.73
N ALA A 281 -21.49 5.30 36.36
CA ALA A 281 -21.92 5.01 34.99
C ALA A 281 -21.32 6.00 33.98
N THR A 282 -21.30 7.30 34.34
CA THR A 282 -20.75 8.36 33.49
C THR A 282 -19.23 8.23 33.32
N ALA A 283 -18.49 7.94 34.40
CA ALA A 283 -17.04 7.75 34.32
C ALA A 283 -16.65 6.49 33.54
N LYS A 284 -17.42 5.41 33.66
CA LYS A 284 -17.24 4.17 32.88
C LYS A 284 -17.45 4.37 31.38
N ALA A 285 -18.15 5.43 30.98
CA ALA A 285 -18.42 5.73 29.59
C ALA A 285 -17.15 6.17 28.83
N ILE A 286 -16.09 6.57 29.55
CA ILE A 286 -14.78 6.88 28.95
C ILE A 286 -14.07 5.57 28.58
N PRO A 287 -13.78 5.33 27.28
CA PRO A 287 -13.28 4.05 26.82
C PRO A 287 -11.79 3.85 27.13
N GLN A 288 -11.37 2.58 27.17
CA GLN A 288 -9.96 2.21 27.29
C GLN A 288 -9.12 2.81 26.15
N GLY A 289 -7.93 3.31 26.50
CA GLY A 289 -7.02 3.99 25.58
C GLY A 289 -7.36 5.46 25.31
N ASP A 290 -8.39 6.02 25.98
CA ASP A 290 -8.53 7.48 26.10
C ASP A 290 -7.43 8.06 26.99
N ALA A 291 -7.04 9.32 26.74
CA ALA A 291 -6.03 10.00 27.53
C ALA A 291 -6.46 10.19 29.00
N LEU A 292 -7.76 10.24 29.25
CA LEU A 292 -8.35 10.48 30.57
C LEU A 292 -8.86 9.21 31.25
N TYR A 293 -8.57 8.05 30.67
CA TYR A 293 -9.08 6.79 31.19
C TYR A 293 -8.65 6.52 32.65
N GLN A 294 -7.42 6.86 33.02
CA GLN A 294 -6.93 6.68 34.39
C GLN A 294 -7.66 7.58 35.39
N GLU A 295 -7.85 8.86 35.05
CA GLU A 295 -8.63 9.76 35.89
C GLU A 295 -10.09 9.30 36.02
N ALA A 296 -10.67 8.73 34.96
CA ALA A 296 -11.98 8.10 35.02
C ALA A 296 -12.02 6.91 36.01
N GLN A 297 -10.96 6.11 36.11
CA GLN A 297 -10.86 5.05 37.12
C GLN A 297 -10.82 5.62 38.54
N ASP A 298 -10.10 6.71 38.76
CA ASP A 298 -10.05 7.40 40.05
C ASP A 298 -11.43 7.95 40.44
N TRP A 299 -12.17 8.52 39.48
CA TRP A 299 -13.56 8.96 39.68
C TRP A 299 -14.48 7.80 40.07
N ILE A 300 -14.33 6.64 39.43
CA ILE A 300 -15.08 5.42 39.78
C ILE A 300 -14.74 4.97 41.20
N ALA A 301 -13.47 4.97 41.58
CA ALA A 301 -13.01 4.58 42.91
C ALA A 301 -13.59 5.51 43.98
N LEU A 302 -13.50 6.82 43.77
CA LEU A 302 -14.04 7.83 44.68
C LEU A 302 -15.56 7.72 44.83
N SER A 303 -16.28 7.47 43.73
CA SER A 303 -17.74 7.34 43.74
C SER A 303 -18.20 6.10 44.49
N ARG A 304 -17.58 4.93 44.26
CA ARG A 304 -17.87 3.67 44.99
C ARG A 304 -17.61 3.78 46.49
N ALA A 305 -16.52 4.45 46.86
CA ALA A 305 -16.20 4.68 48.26
C ALA A 305 -17.22 5.61 48.93
N SER A 306 -17.64 6.66 48.23
CA SER A 306 -18.65 7.58 48.74
C SER A 306 -20.01 6.91 48.96
N GLU A 307 -20.44 6.05 48.03
CA GLU A 307 -21.62 5.20 48.18
C GLU A 307 -21.52 4.29 49.41
N SER A 308 -20.36 3.66 49.61
CA SER A 308 -20.13 2.76 50.74
C SER A 308 -20.18 3.51 52.08
N ALA A 309 -19.53 4.68 52.16
CA ALA A 309 -19.48 5.50 53.37
C ALA A 309 -20.85 6.11 53.75
N GLN A 310 -21.78 6.26 52.79
CA GLN A 310 -23.13 6.77 53.07
C GLN A 310 -23.95 5.81 53.94
N LYS A 311 -23.67 4.50 53.89
CA LYS A 311 -24.36 3.47 54.71
C LYS A 311 -24.17 3.65 56.21
N ASN A 312 -23.26 4.54 56.63
CA ASN A 312 -22.96 4.90 58.02
C ASN A 312 -22.66 3.68 58.91
N ASP A 313 -22.11 2.64 58.30
CA ASP A 313 -21.61 1.43 58.95
C ASP A 313 -20.08 1.48 59.02
N VAL A 314 -19.50 1.12 60.17
CA VAL A 314 -18.06 1.22 60.40
C VAL A 314 -17.27 0.38 59.40
N LYS A 315 -17.74 -0.82 59.04
CA LYS A 315 -17.04 -1.66 58.06
C LYS A 315 -17.11 -1.05 56.66
N ALA A 316 -18.27 -0.51 56.28
CA ALA A 316 -18.43 0.18 55.00
C ALA A 316 -17.57 1.45 54.89
N ILE A 317 -17.42 2.21 55.99
CA ILE A 317 -16.52 3.37 56.05
C ILE A 317 -15.04 2.93 55.95
N LEU A 318 -14.63 1.86 56.64
CA LEU A 318 -13.26 1.33 56.52
C LEU A 318 -12.94 0.89 55.09
N LEU A 319 -13.86 0.22 54.40
CA LEU A 319 -13.72 -0.16 52.99
C LEU A 319 -13.61 1.07 52.07
N ALA A 320 -14.41 2.10 52.33
CA ALA A 320 -14.36 3.36 51.59
C ALA A 320 -12.99 4.05 51.75
N LEU A 321 -12.47 4.10 52.97
CA LEU A 321 -11.14 4.65 53.28
C LEU A 321 -10.03 3.87 52.56
N GLU A 322 -10.07 2.54 52.56
CA GLU A 322 -9.10 1.71 51.85
C GLU A 322 -9.11 1.97 50.34
N THR A 323 -10.29 2.16 49.77
CA THR A 323 -10.46 2.40 48.33
C THR A 323 -9.89 3.76 47.91
N VAL A 324 -10.24 4.83 48.62
CA VAL A 324 -9.85 6.20 48.26
C VAL A 324 -8.37 6.48 48.52
N ARG A 325 -7.77 5.82 49.51
CA ARG A 325 -6.33 5.95 49.78
C ARG A 325 -5.43 5.38 48.68
N LYS A 326 -5.97 4.57 47.77
CA LYS A 326 -5.24 4.01 46.62
C LYS A 326 -5.22 4.96 45.42
N ILE A 327 -5.97 6.07 45.46
CA ILE A 327 -5.92 7.09 44.40
C ILE A 327 -4.52 7.72 44.39
N ASP A 328 -3.92 7.81 43.20
CA ASP A 328 -2.54 8.27 43.03
C ASP A 328 -2.36 9.72 43.56
N PRO A 329 -1.27 10.04 44.26
CA PRO A 329 -0.96 11.41 44.70
C PRO A 329 -0.89 12.46 43.57
N HIS A 330 -0.60 12.06 42.34
CA HIS A 330 -0.58 12.92 41.16
C HIS A 330 -1.94 13.02 40.46
N SER A 331 -2.94 12.24 40.91
CA SER A 331 -4.29 12.32 40.37
C SER A 331 -4.89 13.70 40.64
N PRO A 332 -5.58 14.32 39.66
CA PRO A 332 -6.35 15.54 39.88
C PRO A 332 -7.38 15.42 41.02
N LEU A 333 -7.78 14.19 41.34
CA LEU A 333 -8.75 13.89 42.39
C LEU A 333 -8.16 13.77 43.79
N PHE A 334 -6.83 13.77 43.94
CA PHE A 334 -6.20 13.44 45.21
C PHE A 334 -6.65 14.37 46.36
N ALA A 335 -6.74 15.68 46.12
CA ALA A 335 -7.21 16.63 47.14
C ALA A 335 -8.67 16.36 47.58
N GLN A 336 -9.55 16.05 46.62
CA GLN A 336 -10.94 15.72 46.91
C GLN A 336 -11.05 14.40 47.68
N ALA A 337 -10.25 13.41 47.30
CA ALA A 337 -10.10 12.13 48.00
C ALA A 337 -9.67 12.33 49.47
N GLN A 338 -8.64 13.13 49.73
CA GLN A 338 -8.17 13.40 51.10
C GLN A 338 -9.23 14.13 51.95
N THR A 339 -10.00 15.04 51.35
CA THR A 339 -11.10 15.71 52.05
C THR A 339 -12.16 14.71 52.50
N ARG A 340 -12.55 13.76 51.64
CA ARG A 340 -13.50 12.68 52.00
C ARG A 340 -12.95 11.77 53.10
N VAL A 341 -11.66 11.44 53.05
CA VAL A 341 -10.97 10.64 54.09
C VAL A 341 -11.12 11.28 55.46
N GLN A 342 -10.87 12.58 55.59
CA GLN A 342 -11.00 13.31 56.87
C GLN A 342 -12.44 13.25 57.41
N VAL A 343 -13.43 13.48 56.55
CA VAL A 343 -14.86 13.44 56.94
C VAL A 343 -15.25 12.05 57.43
N TRP A 344 -14.85 10.98 56.74
CA TRP A 344 -15.21 9.62 57.11
C TRP A 344 -14.45 9.12 58.35
N GLN A 345 -13.21 9.58 58.57
CA GLN A 345 -12.47 9.29 59.80
C GLN A 345 -13.13 9.91 61.03
N ALA A 346 -13.68 11.13 60.91
CA ALA A 346 -14.42 11.74 62.02
C ALA A 346 -15.67 10.91 62.40
N LYS A 347 -16.36 10.32 61.41
CA LYS A 347 -17.55 9.48 61.63
C LYS A 347 -17.31 8.15 62.37
N ILE A 348 -16.06 7.67 62.42
CA ILE A 348 -15.70 6.46 63.17
C ILE A 348 -15.12 6.77 64.56
N GLN A 349 -14.73 8.02 64.80
CA GLN A 349 -14.09 8.48 66.05
C GLN A 349 -15.07 9.17 67.01
N GLY A 350 -16.17 9.72 66.50
CA GLY A 350 -17.32 10.18 67.27
C GLY A 350 -18.44 9.16 67.22
#